data_AF-A0A925C612-F1
#
_entry.id   AF-A0A925C612-F1
#
_cell.length_a   1.000
_cell.length_b   1.000
_cell.length_c   1.000
_cell.angle_alpha   90.00
_cell.angle_beta   90.00
_cell.angle_gamma   90.00
#
_symmetry.space_group_name_H-M   'P 1'
#
loop_
_entity.id
_entity.type
_entity.pdbx_description
1 polymer ?
#
loop_
_entity_poly.entity_id
_entity_poly.type
_entity_poly.pdbx_seq_one_letter_code
_entity_poly.pdbx_strand_id
1 'polypeptide(L)'
;MSAKRTATPADEREATKAALAWMGHRADTAVGTAGDRPGDDLAGNGDPGQMDCVDVATNLSSYMLVMENHKIFRHHSVGSIHVKEDIRRGWSGWTHYAGVLVEDKTKQKFAVDGWLLASGKPPEIVEVERWYIDDNDIMFGTKAPVKTATAPKPAG
;
A
#
# COMPACT_ATOMS: atom_id res chain seq x y z
N MET A 1 -7.26 17.44 -29.32
CA MET A 1 -7.11 15.98 -29.21
C MET A 1 -5.86 15.72 -28.37
N SER A 2 -6.02 15.31 -27.11
CA SER A 2 -4.87 15.08 -26.22
C SER A 2 -4.14 13.82 -26.68
N ALA A 3 -2.83 13.92 -26.94
CA ALA A 3 -2.01 12.78 -27.32
C ALA A 3 -2.21 11.64 -26.32
N LYS A 4 -2.47 10.44 -26.84
CA LYS A 4 -2.64 9.21 -26.07
C LYS A 4 -1.30 8.97 -25.34
N ARG A 5 -1.18 9.41 -24.08
CA ARG A 5 -0.03 9.06 -23.25
C ARG A 5 0.00 7.54 -23.19
N THR A 6 1.04 6.92 -23.73
CA THR A 6 1.31 5.51 -23.47
C THR A 6 1.64 5.41 -22.00
N ALA A 7 0.65 5.03 -21.18
CA ALA A 7 0.86 4.87 -19.74
C ALA A 7 2.01 3.88 -19.53
N THR A 8 3.03 4.29 -18.79
CA THR A 8 4.14 3.41 -18.38
C THR A 8 3.70 2.54 -17.18
N PRO A 9 4.44 1.47 -16.84
CA PRO A 9 4.17 0.74 -15.60
C PRO A 9 4.19 1.65 -14.37
N ALA A 10 5.09 2.63 -14.32
CA ALA A 10 5.12 3.61 -13.22
C ALA A 10 3.85 4.48 -13.18
N ASP A 11 3.38 4.97 -14.34
CA ASP A 11 2.12 5.74 -14.41
C ASP A 11 0.92 4.89 -13.99
N GLU A 12 0.92 3.61 -14.34
CA GLU A 12 -0.13 2.68 -13.91
C GLU A 12 -0.14 2.51 -12.40
N ARG A 13 1.03 2.40 -11.73
CA ARG A 13 1.10 2.35 -10.26
C ARG A 13 0.56 3.63 -9.62
N GLU A 14 0.91 4.81 -10.15
CA GLU A 14 0.37 6.07 -9.61
C GLU A 14 -1.16 6.19 -9.83
N ALA A 15 -1.67 5.74 -10.98
CA ALA A 15 -3.11 5.67 -11.21
C ALA A 15 -3.80 4.69 -10.26
N THR A 16 -3.16 3.54 -9.97
CA THR A 16 -3.65 2.56 -8.99
C THR A 16 -3.77 3.19 -7.60
N LYS A 17 -2.78 3.97 -7.14
CA LYS A 17 -2.86 4.67 -5.84
C LYS A 17 -4.11 5.55 -5.73
N ALA A 18 -4.39 6.33 -6.78
CA ALA A 18 -5.57 7.20 -6.82
C ALA A 18 -6.88 6.40 -6.87
N ALA A 19 -6.92 5.30 -7.62
CA ALA A 19 -8.09 4.43 -7.70
C ALA A 19 -8.37 3.76 -6.35
N LEU A 20 -7.35 3.23 -5.68
CA LEU A 20 -7.46 2.59 -4.37
C LEU A 20 -7.92 3.58 -3.29
N ALA A 21 -7.39 4.80 -3.30
CA ALA A 21 -7.85 5.87 -2.41
C ALA A 21 -9.36 6.14 -2.57
N TRP A 22 -9.82 6.25 -3.81
CA TRP A 22 -11.24 6.49 -4.12
C TRP A 22 -12.12 5.31 -3.73
N MET A 23 -11.70 4.08 -4.06
CA MET A 23 -12.44 2.86 -3.73
C MET A 23 -12.52 2.65 -2.21
N GLY A 24 -11.41 2.82 -1.50
CA GLY A 24 -11.33 2.75 -0.04
C GLY A 24 -12.26 3.76 0.60
N HIS A 25 -12.12 5.06 0.28
CA HIS A 25 -12.99 6.09 0.85
C HIS A 25 -14.49 5.80 0.64
N ARG A 26 -14.85 5.33 -0.56
CA ARG A 26 -16.23 4.95 -0.89
C ARG A 26 -16.71 3.77 -0.06
N ALA A 27 -15.90 2.72 0.07
CA ALA A 27 -16.24 1.53 0.83
C ALA A 27 -16.34 1.86 2.33
N ASP A 28 -15.35 2.56 2.87
CA ASP A 28 -15.29 2.91 4.30
C ASP A 28 -16.47 3.77 4.72
N THR A 29 -16.88 4.71 3.86
CA THR A 29 -18.09 5.51 4.07
C THR A 29 -19.37 4.66 4.04
N ALA A 30 -19.43 3.67 3.16
CA ALA A 30 -20.61 2.82 3.00
C ALA A 30 -20.78 1.82 4.16
N VAL A 31 -19.68 1.34 4.75
CA VAL A 31 -19.71 0.33 5.84
C VAL A 31 -19.49 0.94 7.24
N GLY A 32 -19.22 2.25 7.32
CA GLY A 32 -19.07 2.96 8.59
C GLY A 32 -17.67 2.94 9.20
N THR A 33 -16.65 2.57 8.44
CA THR A 33 -15.23 2.54 8.84
C THR A 33 -14.46 3.80 8.39
N ALA A 34 -15.14 4.84 7.90
CA ALA A 34 -14.47 6.10 7.49
C ALA A 34 -13.73 6.82 8.63
N GLY A 35 -13.98 6.44 9.88
CA GLY A 35 -13.26 6.90 11.07
C GLY A 35 -12.05 6.06 11.46
N ASP A 36 -11.62 5.13 10.59
CA ASP A 36 -10.45 4.29 10.80
C ASP A 36 -9.19 5.14 11.05
N ARG A 37 -8.49 4.81 12.13
CA ARG A 37 -7.32 5.55 12.61
C ARG A 37 -6.05 4.91 12.02
N PRO A 38 -5.01 5.71 11.70
CA PRO A 38 -3.76 5.16 11.19
C PRO A 38 -3.08 4.24 12.21
N GLY A 39 -2.70 3.03 11.77
CA GLY A 39 -2.01 2.04 12.59
C GLY A 39 -2.93 1.30 13.57
N ASP A 40 -2.45 0.14 14.02
CA ASP A 40 -3.14 -0.67 15.03
C ASP A 40 -2.89 -0.02 16.41
N ASP A 41 -3.82 0.82 16.84
CA ASP A 41 -3.83 1.25 18.23
C ASP A 41 -4.20 0.01 19.07
N LEU A 42 -3.34 -0.43 19.99
CA LEU A 42 -3.61 -1.59 20.86
C LEU A 42 -4.90 -1.43 21.72
N ALA A 43 -5.56 -0.27 21.66
CA ALA A 43 -6.84 0.06 22.26
C ALA A 43 -8.03 0.01 21.26
N GLY A 44 -7.81 -0.40 19.99
CA GLY A 44 -8.83 -0.57 18.95
C GLY A 44 -9.66 -1.83 19.15
N ASN A 45 -9.25 -2.71 20.07
CA ASN A 45 -9.98 -3.90 20.47
C ASN A 45 -11.43 -3.56 20.88
N GLY A 46 -12.39 -3.94 20.05
CA GLY A 46 -13.82 -3.71 20.29
C GLY A 46 -14.41 -2.45 19.65
N ASP A 47 -13.62 -1.66 18.92
CA ASP A 47 -14.14 -0.58 18.05
C ASP A 47 -14.48 -1.16 16.66
N PRO A 48 -15.77 -1.32 16.31
CA PRO A 48 -16.17 -1.89 15.02
C PRO A 48 -15.81 -1.00 13.81
N GLY A 49 -15.32 0.22 14.05
CA GLY A 49 -14.88 1.15 13.01
C GLY A 49 -13.37 1.14 12.74
N GLN A 50 -12.57 0.34 13.47
CA GLN A 50 -11.12 0.23 13.25
C GLN A 50 -10.75 -1.01 12.45
N MET A 51 -9.75 -0.86 11.58
CA MET A 51 -9.20 -1.93 10.76
C MET A 51 -7.76 -2.25 11.16
N ASP A 52 -7.43 -3.54 11.26
CA ASP A 52 -6.04 -3.97 11.46
C ASP A 52 -5.28 -4.08 10.12
N CYS A 53 -4.01 -4.50 10.18
CA CYS A 53 -3.19 -4.70 8.98
C CYS A 53 -3.74 -5.77 8.02
N VAL A 54 -4.45 -6.78 8.52
CA VAL A 54 -5.05 -7.86 7.73
C VAL A 54 -6.27 -7.35 6.98
N ASP A 55 -7.12 -6.58 7.65
CA ASP A 55 -8.30 -5.94 7.06
C ASP A 55 -7.90 -5.00 5.93
N VAL A 56 -6.93 -4.12 6.17
CA VAL A 56 -6.43 -3.16 5.17
C VAL A 56 -5.83 -3.90 3.96
N ALA A 57 -4.96 -4.89 4.19
CA ALA A 57 -4.36 -5.67 3.11
C ALA A 57 -5.41 -6.44 2.28
N THR A 58 -6.43 -6.98 2.94
CA THR A 58 -7.53 -7.72 2.31
C THR A 58 -8.41 -6.80 1.46
N ASN A 59 -8.75 -5.61 1.98
CA ASN A 59 -9.53 -4.61 1.26
C ASN A 59 -8.80 -4.11 0.02
N LEU A 60 -7.52 -3.72 0.15
CA LEU A 60 -6.70 -3.28 -0.98
C LEU A 60 -6.56 -4.39 -2.03
N SER A 61 -6.32 -5.64 -1.61
CA SER A 61 -6.25 -6.78 -2.52
C SER A 61 -7.58 -7.00 -3.25
N SER A 62 -8.70 -6.88 -2.56
CA SER A 62 -10.03 -7.02 -3.14
C SER A 62 -10.31 -5.94 -4.19
N TYR A 63 -9.94 -4.69 -3.91
CA TYR A 63 -10.07 -3.59 -4.88
C TYR A 63 -9.23 -3.82 -6.13
N MET A 64 -7.99 -4.27 -5.96
CA MET A 64 -7.12 -4.61 -7.09
C MET A 64 -7.67 -5.78 -7.90
N LEU A 65 -8.21 -6.82 -7.26
CA LEU A 65 -8.86 -7.94 -7.97
C LEU A 65 -10.07 -7.48 -8.80
N VAL A 66 -10.87 -6.54 -8.29
CA VAL A 66 -11.95 -5.92 -9.07
C VAL A 66 -11.38 -5.19 -10.28
N MET A 67 -10.34 -4.38 -10.11
CA MET A 67 -9.67 -3.67 -11.22
C MET A 67 -9.10 -4.63 -12.27
N GLU A 68 -8.48 -5.73 -11.84
CA GLU A 68 -7.95 -6.77 -12.71
C GLU A 68 -9.05 -7.47 -13.51
N ASN A 69 -10.15 -7.87 -12.85
CA ASN A 69 -11.30 -8.51 -13.50
C ASN A 69 -11.94 -7.60 -14.57
N HIS A 70 -11.91 -6.28 -14.35
CA HIS A 70 -12.36 -5.28 -15.31
C HIS A 70 -11.31 -4.90 -16.37
N LYS A 71 -10.16 -5.58 -16.42
CA LYS A 71 -9.06 -5.35 -17.38
C LYS A 71 -8.53 -3.92 -17.33
N ILE A 72 -8.52 -3.32 -16.15
CA ILE A 72 -7.98 -1.97 -15.93
C ILE A 72 -6.45 -1.97 -16.04
N PHE A 73 -5.80 -3.01 -15.50
CA PHE A 73 -4.36 -3.14 -15.59
C PHE A 73 -3.89 -3.57 -16.98
N ARG A 74 -2.83 -2.93 -17.46
CA ARG A 74 -2.15 -3.22 -18.73
C ARG A 74 -0.74 -3.74 -18.53
N HIS A 75 -0.10 -3.38 -17.42
CA HIS A 75 1.29 -3.73 -17.13
C HIS A 75 1.45 -4.56 -15.87
N HIS A 76 0.40 -4.69 -15.05
CA HIS A 76 0.45 -5.43 -13.80
C HIS A 76 -0.67 -6.46 -13.70
N SER A 77 -0.39 -7.51 -12.93
CA SER A 77 -1.37 -8.45 -12.42
C SER A 77 -1.40 -8.40 -10.89
N VAL A 78 -2.47 -8.89 -10.29
CA VAL A 78 -2.59 -8.99 -8.84
C VAL A 78 -1.91 -10.26 -8.36
N GLY A 79 -1.07 -10.13 -7.33
CA GLY A 79 -0.42 -11.26 -6.67
C GLY A 79 -1.16 -11.67 -5.40
N SER A 80 -0.78 -12.83 -4.85
CA SER A 80 -1.18 -13.21 -3.49
C SER A 80 -0.66 -12.20 -2.47
N ILE A 81 -1.43 -11.97 -1.40
CA ILE A 81 -1.03 -11.16 -0.26
C ILE A 81 0.39 -11.54 0.18
N HIS A 82 1.23 -10.52 0.39
CA HIS A 82 2.56 -10.70 0.91
C HIS A 82 2.53 -10.54 2.43
N VAL A 83 3.21 -11.48 3.09
CA VAL A 83 3.41 -11.47 4.53
C VAL A 83 4.89 -11.29 4.78
N LYS A 84 5.24 -10.30 5.61
CA LYS A 84 6.61 -10.11 6.05
C LYS A 84 6.67 -10.09 7.56
N GLU A 85 7.62 -10.84 8.09
CA GLU A 85 7.91 -10.96 9.51
C GLU A 85 9.42 -10.89 9.71
N ASP A 86 9.86 -10.23 10.78
CA ASP A 86 11.26 -10.29 11.22
C ASP A 86 11.29 -10.40 12.74
N ILE A 87 11.04 -11.62 13.24
CA ILE A 87 10.95 -11.92 14.68
C ILE A 87 12.20 -11.44 15.46
N ARG A 88 13.35 -11.27 14.79
CA ARG A 88 14.60 -10.75 15.38
C ARG A 88 14.49 -9.27 15.80
N ARG A 89 13.51 -8.54 15.28
CA ARG A 89 13.23 -7.13 15.58
C ARG A 89 12.16 -6.93 16.66
N GLY A 90 11.70 -8.00 17.31
CA GLY A 90 10.68 -7.91 18.37
C GLY A 90 9.35 -7.37 17.82
N TRP A 91 8.72 -6.44 18.54
CA TRP A 91 7.44 -5.83 18.14
C TRP A 91 7.50 -5.11 16.78
N SER A 92 8.67 -4.57 16.41
CA SER A 92 8.93 -3.94 15.10
C SER A 92 9.01 -4.91 13.92
N GLY A 93 9.11 -6.21 14.21
CA GLY A 93 9.07 -7.27 13.21
C GLY A 93 7.78 -8.07 13.22
N TRP A 94 6.72 -7.52 13.84
CA TRP A 94 5.39 -8.13 13.86
C TRP A 94 4.91 -8.43 12.45
N THR A 95 4.20 -9.54 12.30
CA THR A 95 3.70 -10.03 11.01
C THR A 95 2.82 -8.97 10.37
N HIS A 96 3.26 -8.46 9.22
CA HIS A 96 2.53 -7.44 8.48
C HIS A 96 2.10 -7.95 7.11
N TYR A 97 0.92 -7.49 6.67
CA TYR A 97 0.26 -7.94 5.47
C TYR A 97 0.16 -6.79 4.46
N ALA A 98 0.42 -7.07 3.19
CA ALA A 98 0.17 -6.13 2.10
C ALA A 98 -0.39 -6.83 0.87
N GLY A 99 -1.19 -6.09 0.11
CA GLY A 99 -1.55 -6.50 -1.24
C GLY A 99 -0.31 -6.51 -2.15
N VAL A 100 -0.37 -7.24 -3.26
CA VAL A 100 0.75 -7.33 -4.20
C VAL A 100 0.30 -6.98 -5.61
N LEU A 101 1.05 -6.10 -6.26
CA LEU A 101 1.05 -5.93 -7.71
C LEU A 101 2.30 -6.55 -8.30
N VAL A 102 2.15 -7.30 -9.38
CA VAL A 102 3.25 -7.93 -10.11
C VAL A 102 3.33 -7.28 -11.47
N GLU A 103 4.46 -6.68 -11.81
CA GLU A 103 4.67 -6.16 -13.16
C GLU A 103 4.87 -7.31 -14.16
N ASP A 104 4.08 -7.35 -15.22
CA ASP A 104 3.98 -8.50 -16.11
C ASP A 104 5.27 -8.81 -16.87
N LYS A 105 6.01 -7.76 -17.26
CA LYS A 105 7.23 -7.88 -18.07
C LYS A 105 8.44 -8.29 -17.25
N THR A 106 8.67 -7.62 -16.13
CA THR A 106 9.86 -7.80 -15.30
C THR A 106 9.66 -8.84 -14.20
N LYS A 107 8.39 -9.17 -13.89
CA LYS A 107 7.98 -9.96 -12.73
C LYS A 107 8.37 -9.32 -11.39
N GLN A 108 8.71 -8.03 -11.40
CA GLN A 108 8.94 -7.25 -10.18
C GLN A 108 7.66 -7.20 -9.37
N LYS A 109 7.75 -7.49 -8.08
CA LYS A 109 6.64 -7.42 -7.14
C LYS A 109 6.67 -6.09 -6.41
N PHE A 110 5.49 -5.52 -6.23
CA PHE A 110 5.28 -4.29 -5.48
C PHE A 110 4.31 -4.57 -4.35
N ALA A 111 4.72 -4.28 -3.12
CA ALA A 111 3.82 -4.27 -1.96
C ALA A 111 2.93 -3.03 -2.04
N VAL A 112 1.63 -3.23 -1.83
CA VAL A 112 0.59 -2.21 -1.79
C VAL A 112 0.07 -2.14 -0.36
N ASP A 113 0.41 -1.07 0.34
CA ASP A 113 0.18 -0.92 1.77
C ASP A 113 -0.42 0.46 2.10
N GLY A 114 -1.52 0.47 2.83
CA GLY A 114 -2.22 1.67 3.27
C GLY A 114 -2.33 1.80 4.79
N TRP A 115 -1.76 0.86 5.56
CA TRP A 115 -2.07 0.68 6.98
C TRP A 115 -1.70 1.90 7.86
N LEU A 116 -0.64 2.63 7.51
CA LEU A 116 -0.23 3.84 8.23
C LEU A 116 -0.95 5.11 7.77
N LEU A 117 -1.98 4.99 6.93
CA LEU A 117 -2.68 6.12 6.36
C LEU A 117 -4.15 6.10 6.79
N ALA A 118 -4.69 7.28 7.08
CA ALA A 118 -6.11 7.41 7.34
C ALA A 118 -6.95 6.93 6.14
N SER A 119 -8.18 6.46 6.43
CA SER A 119 -9.15 6.05 5.42
C SER A 119 -9.18 6.98 4.20
N GLY A 120 -9.17 6.38 3.01
CA GLY A 120 -9.25 7.11 1.73
C GLY A 120 -7.97 7.80 1.27
N LYS A 121 -6.83 7.61 1.94
CA LYS A 121 -5.54 8.10 1.47
C LYS A 121 -4.92 7.14 0.44
N PRO A 122 -4.13 7.65 -0.52
CA PRO A 122 -3.45 6.81 -1.51
C PRO A 122 -2.45 5.87 -0.83
N PRO A 123 -2.56 4.54 -1.02
CA PRO A 123 -1.62 3.59 -0.43
C PRO A 123 -0.22 3.78 -1.01
N GLU A 124 0.77 3.35 -0.26
CA GLU A 124 2.14 3.24 -0.73
C GLU A 124 2.28 2.01 -1.64
N ILE A 125 3.02 2.17 -2.73
CA ILE A 125 3.35 1.09 -3.66
C ILE A 125 4.86 1.10 -3.83
N VAL A 126 5.54 0.11 -3.27
CA VAL A 126 7.01 0.00 -3.23
C VAL A 126 7.45 -1.41 -3.62
N GLU A 127 8.67 -1.55 -4.10
CA GLU A 127 9.26 -2.87 -4.37
C GLU A 127 9.19 -3.75 -3.11
N VAL A 128 8.71 -4.98 -3.25
CA VAL A 128 8.45 -5.87 -2.09
C VAL A 128 9.73 -6.13 -1.29
N GLU A 129 10.89 -6.15 -1.94
CA GLU A 129 12.20 -6.34 -1.32
C GLU A 129 12.58 -5.17 -0.41
N ARG A 130 12.10 -3.96 -0.72
CA ARG A 130 12.36 -2.71 0.00
C ARG A 130 11.25 -2.35 0.98
N TRP A 131 10.12 -3.03 0.91
CA TRP A 131 9.01 -2.80 1.81
C TRP A 131 9.38 -3.24 3.23
N TYR A 132 9.58 -2.27 4.12
CA TYR A 132 9.74 -2.44 5.56
C TYR A 132 8.87 -1.39 6.23
N ILE A 133 8.03 -1.78 7.20
CA ILE A 133 7.52 -0.82 8.17
C ILE A 133 8.73 -0.37 8.98
N ASP A 134 9.10 0.90 8.85
CA ASP A 134 10.28 1.47 9.48
C ASP A 134 10.14 1.36 11.01
N ASP A 135 11.27 1.19 11.71
CA ASP A 135 11.33 0.89 13.16
C ASP A 135 10.70 2.00 14.05
N ASN A 136 10.23 3.10 13.46
CA ASN A 136 9.60 4.25 14.11
C ASN A 136 8.06 4.31 13.95
N ASP A 137 7.45 3.49 13.10
CA ASP A 137 6.05 3.65 12.69
C ASP A 137 5.02 2.96 13.61
N ILE A 138 5.47 2.09 14.50
CA ILE A 138 4.60 1.30 15.39
C ILE A 138 4.25 1.97 16.72
N MET A 139 4.83 3.14 17.06
CA MET A 139 4.56 3.74 18.38
C MET A 139 4.35 5.26 18.43
N PHE A 140 4.80 6.05 17.45
CA PHE A 140 4.63 7.51 17.51
C PHE A 140 4.43 8.12 16.12
N GLY A 141 3.20 8.50 15.81
CA GLY A 141 2.77 9.06 14.52
C GLY A 141 3.52 10.31 14.05
N THR A 142 4.73 10.14 13.53
CA THR A 142 5.46 11.19 12.82
C THR A 142 6.37 10.59 11.77
N LYS A 143 5.96 10.67 10.50
CA LYS A 143 6.86 10.40 9.36
C LYS A 143 8.02 11.39 9.39
N ALA A 144 9.24 10.90 9.62
CA ALA A 144 10.43 11.63 9.18
C ALA A 144 10.53 11.54 7.64
N PRO A 145 10.95 12.61 6.94
CA PRO A 145 10.99 12.60 5.48
C PRO A 145 12.05 11.62 4.97
N VAL A 146 11.63 10.75 4.05
CA VAL A 146 12.53 9.84 3.31
C VAL A 146 13.57 10.68 2.59
N LYS A 147 14.85 10.53 2.96
CA LYS A 147 15.97 11.13 2.20
C LYS A 147 16.04 10.45 0.85
N THR A 148 15.62 11.15 -0.20
CA THR A 148 15.92 10.79 -1.59
C THR A 148 17.43 10.63 -1.74
N ALA A 149 17.88 9.45 -2.16
CA ALA A 149 19.29 9.18 -2.44
C ALA A 149 19.81 10.17 -3.49
N THR A 150 20.81 10.96 -3.11
CA THR A 150 21.50 11.89 -4.00
C THR A 150 22.23 11.10 -5.09
N ALA A 151 22.02 11.47 -6.35
CA ALA A 151 22.73 10.90 -7.49
C ALA A 151 24.26 10.99 -7.30
N PRO A 152 25.05 9.97 -7.72
CA PRO A 152 26.49 10.02 -7.59
C PRO A 152 27.08 11.15 -8.44
N LYS A 153 27.95 11.95 -7.82
CA LYS A 153 28.68 13.06 -8.43
C LYS A 153 29.63 12.52 -9.51
N PRO A 154 29.73 13.13 -10.71
CA PRO A 154 30.68 12.70 -11.72
C PRO A 154 32.12 12.87 -11.22
N ALA A 155 32.93 11.83 -11.39
CA ALA A 155 34.35 11.85 -11.12
C ALA A 155 35.03 12.83 -12.09
N GLY A 156 35.83 13.74 -11.54
CA GLY A 156 36.79 14.57 -12.29
C GLY A 156 38.13 13.87 -12.42
#